data_AF-A0A836VB36-F1
#
_entry.id   AF-A0A836VB36-F1
#
_cell.length_a   1.000
_cell.length_b   1.000
_cell.length_c   1.000
_cell.angle_alpha   90.00
_cell.angle_beta   90.00
_cell.angle_gamma   90.00
#
_symmetry.space_group_name_H-M   'P 1'
#
loop_
_entity.id
_entity.type
_entity.pdbx_description
1 polymer ?
#
loop_
_entity_poly.entity_id
_entity_poly.type
_entity_poly.pdbx_seq_one_letter_code
_entity_poly.pdbx_strand_id
1 'polypeptide(L)'
;LRLLPSLLDLKAELETRVDRERADICLTYITRRGRWYDVSWKGSHEKSGGVALNIGIHFFDLLLWLFGSANQAKVHLNQPRKMAGVLELDHARVRWFLSTDANDLPDETIRDGGYAYRSLTFDGQEVEFSNGFNNLHTRAYEEILAGRGTGINDARPAIELAHAINSSEVHQSLSDAHPYVAGVPTIRMPDRLMRARRNSASKAA
;
A
#
# COMPACT_ATOMS: atom_id res chain seq x y z
N LEU A 1 -0.23 4.03 -11.90
CA LEU A 1 0.41 4.80 -10.81
C LEU A 1 1.65 5.55 -11.27
N ARG A 2 2.50 4.98 -12.14
CA ARG A 2 3.72 5.62 -12.69
C ARG A 2 3.53 6.99 -13.38
N LEU A 3 2.30 7.43 -13.65
CA LEU A 3 2.00 8.74 -14.24
C LEU A 3 1.50 9.77 -13.21
N LEU A 4 1.37 9.40 -11.94
CA LEU A 4 0.94 10.31 -10.88
C LEU A 4 2.08 11.30 -10.58
N PRO A 5 1.85 12.63 -10.63
CA PRO A 5 2.90 13.63 -10.47
C PRO A 5 3.75 13.44 -9.20
N SER A 6 3.12 13.24 -8.05
CA SER A 6 3.85 13.05 -6.79
C SER A 6 4.77 11.82 -6.78
N LEU A 7 4.41 10.76 -7.52
CA LEU A 7 5.23 9.55 -7.64
C LEU A 7 6.34 9.72 -8.69
N LEU A 8 6.14 10.56 -9.71
CA LEU A 8 7.19 10.96 -10.64
C LEU A 8 8.24 11.83 -9.93
N ASP A 9 7.80 12.78 -9.11
CA ASP A 9 8.68 13.63 -8.30
C ASP A 9 9.51 12.77 -7.32
N LEU A 10 8.85 11.84 -6.61
CA LEU A 10 9.53 10.89 -5.74
C LEU A 10 10.53 10.01 -6.52
N LYS A 11 10.16 9.51 -7.71
CA LYS A 11 11.06 8.72 -8.55
C LYS A 11 12.31 9.50 -8.93
N ALA A 12 12.14 10.77 -9.35
CA ALA A 12 13.25 11.64 -9.72
C ALA A 12 14.17 11.91 -8.52
N GLU A 13 13.59 12.20 -7.34
CA GLU A 13 14.36 12.38 -6.11
C GLU A 13 15.22 11.15 -5.80
N LEU A 14 14.62 9.95 -5.81
CA LEU A 14 15.31 8.68 -5.53
C LEU A 14 16.42 8.37 -6.56
N GLU A 15 16.28 8.81 -7.80
CA GLU A 15 17.31 8.62 -8.84
C GLU A 15 18.52 9.54 -8.63
N THR A 16 18.34 10.71 -8.02
CA THR A 16 19.45 11.64 -7.73
C THR A 16 20.26 11.31 -6.48
N ARG A 17 19.74 10.44 -5.60
CA ARG A 17 20.44 10.05 -4.37
C ARG A 17 21.65 9.17 -4.71
N VAL A 18 22.84 9.66 -4.35
CA VAL A 18 24.14 8.97 -4.56
C VAL A 18 24.27 7.75 -3.65
N ASP A 19 23.74 7.85 -2.43
CA ASP A 19 23.64 6.74 -1.50
C ASP A 19 22.19 6.26 -1.46
N ARG A 20 21.93 5.06 -2.00
CA ARG A 20 20.61 4.44 -1.97
C ARG A 20 20.52 3.54 -0.74
N GLU A 21 20.61 4.16 0.44
CA GLU A 21 20.28 3.48 1.69
C GLU A 21 18.89 2.81 1.56
N ARG A 22 18.72 1.64 2.19
CA ARG A 22 17.45 0.93 2.13
C ARG A 22 16.39 1.71 2.91
N ALA A 23 15.39 2.22 2.21
CA ALA A 23 14.24 2.89 2.82
C ALA A 23 13.34 1.91 3.58
N ASP A 24 12.71 2.36 4.67
CA ASP A 24 11.64 1.63 5.35
C ASP A 24 10.28 2.13 4.86
N ILE A 25 9.55 1.25 4.17
CA ILE A 25 8.26 1.55 3.56
C ILE A 25 7.15 0.79 4.27
N CYS A 26 6.07 1.48 4.61
CA CYS A 26 4.83 0.86 5.10
C CYS A 26 3.67 1.21 4.17
N LEU A 27 3.15 0.22 3.44
CA LEU A 27 2.02 0.36 2.54
C LEU A 27 0.75 -0.25 3.15
N THR A 28 -0.27 0.57 3.34
CA THR A 28 -1.62 0.11 3.69
C THR A 28 -2.61 0.50 2.61
N TYR A 29 -3.30 -0.47 2.02
CA TYR A 29 -4.39 -0.22 1.11
C TYR A 29 -5.64 -1.00 1.50
N ILE A 30 -6.67 -0.28 1.93
CA ILE A 30 -7.94 -0.84 2.32
C ILE A 30 -9.01 -0.20 1.47
N THR A 31 -9.81 -1.00 0.77
CA THR A 31 -10.91 -0.49 -0.07
C THR A 31 -12.14 -1.34 0.15
N ARG A 32 -13.11 -0.82 0.91
CA ARG A 32 -14.25 -1.65 1.33
C ARG A 32 -15.04 -2.17 0.14
N ARG A 33 -15.46 -3.42 0.23
CA ARG A 33 -16.34 -4.06 -0.76
C ARG A 33 -17.53 -4.70 -0.07
N GLY A 34 -18.72 -4.59 -0.67
CA GLY A 34 -19.90 -5.30 -0.19
C GLY A 34 -19.86 -6.79 -0.54
N ARG A 35 -20.87 -7.54 -0.10
CA ARG A 35 -21.04 -8.98 -0.42
C ARG A 35 -21.03 -9.29 -1.92
N TRP A 36 -21.41 -8.32 -2.75
CA TRP A 36 -21.37 -8.45 -4.21
C TRP A 36 -19.98 -8.81 -4.74
N TYR A 37 -18.90 -8.41 -4.05
CA TYR A 37 -17.53 -8.69 -4.47
C TYR A 37 -17.25 -10.19 -4.42
N ASP A 38 -17.65 -10.86 -3.34
CA ASP A 38 -17.40 -12.28 -3.09
C ASP A 38 -18.13 -13.19 -4.09
N VAL A 39 -19.35 -12.79 -4.49
CA VAL A 39 -20.17 -13.55 -5.46
C VAL A 39 -19.89 -13.18 -6.92
N SER A 40 -19.06 -12.16 -7.17
CA SER A 40 -18.62 -11.79 -8.51
C SER A 40 -17.37 -12.59 -8.92
N TRP A 41 -16.92 -12.41 -10.17
CA TRP A 41 -15.64 -12.97 -10.61
C TRP A 41 -14.45 -12.50 -9.75
N LYS A 42 -14.57 -11.35 -9.06
CA LYS A 42 -13.50 -10.79 -8.22
C LYS A 42 -13.22 -11.64 -6.98
N GLY A 43 -14.26 -12.30 -6.44
CA GLY A 43 -14.14 -13.23 -5.32
C GLY A 43 -13.66 -14.63 -5.72
N SER A 44 -13.67 -14.96 -7.01
CA SER A 44 -13.16 -16.23 -7.53
C SER A 44 -11.66 -16.15 -7.77
N HIS A 45 -10.87 -16.87 -6.98
CA HIS A 45 -9.41 -16.88 -7.09
C HIS A 45 -8.92 -17.25 -8.50
N GLU A 46 -9.54 -18.25 -9.13
CA GLU A 46 -9.22 -18.70 -10.49
C GLU A 46 -9.38 -17.58 -11.54
N LYS A 47 -10.35 -16.67 -11.34
CA LYS A 47 -10.63 -15.58 -12.29
C LYS A 47 -9.90 -14.29 -11.95
N SER A 48 -9.69 -14.02 -10.66
CA SER A 48 -9.14 -12.75 -10.18
C SER A 48 -7.66 -12.79 -9.85
N GLY A 49 -7.10 -13.99 -9.62
CA GLY A 49 -5.77 -14.16 -9.05
C GLY A 49 -5.66 -13.67 -7.60
N GLY A 50 -6.79 -13.61 -6.88
CA GLY A 50 -6.81 -13.25 -5.46
C GLY A 50 -6.49 -11.77 -5.18
N VAL A 51 -6.25 -11.46 -3.90
CA VAL A 51 -6.03 -10.08 -3.44
C VAL A 51 -4.74 -9.50 -4.01
N ALA A 52 -3.65 -10.27 -4.05
CA ALA A 52 -2.35 -9.79 -4.54
C ALA A 52 -2.45 -9.33 -6.01
N LEU A 53 -3.12 -10.08 -6.87
CA LEU A 53 -3.23 -9.74 -8.30
C LEU A 53 -4.35 -8.72 -8.57
N ASN A 54 -5.56 -8.95 -8.08
CA ASN A 54 -6.72 -8.10 -8.41
C ASN A 54 -6.69 -6.73 -7.73
N ILE A 55 -6.05 -6.64 -6.56
CA ILE A 55 -6.00 -5.41 -5.75
C ILE A 55 -4.57 -4.87 -5.65
N GLY A 56 -3.59 -5.75 -5.43
CA GLY A 56 -2.21 -5.37 -5.13
C GLY A 56 -1.34 -5.01 -6.33
N ILE A 57 -1.68 -5.46 -7.54
CA ILE A 57 -0.73 -5.46 -8.66
C ILE A 57 -0.13 -4.10 -8.99
N HIS A 58 -0.93 -3.03 -8.94
CA HIS A 58 -0.43 -1.67 -9.21
C HIS A 58 0.51 -1.16 -8.12
N PHE A 59 0.35 -1.61 -6.88
CA PHE A 59 1.27 -1.26 -5.79
C PHE A 59 2.57 -2.04 -5.88
N PHE A 60 2.53 -3.33 -6.20
CA PHE A 60 3.74 -4.11 -6.46
C PHE A 60 4.51 -3.54 -7.66
N ASP A 61 3.82 -3.18 -8.74
CA ASP A 61 4.41 -2.45 -9.87
C ASP A 61 5.08 -1.14 -9.44
N LEU A 62 4.37 -0.33 -8.65
CA LEU A 62 4.88 0.94 -8.13
C LEU A 62 6.15 0.75 -7.28
N LEU A 63 6.12 -0.20 -6.35
CA LEU A 63 7.23 -0.46 -5.44
C LEU A 63 8.46 -0.94 -6.18
N LEU A 64 8.30 -1.85 -7.15
CA LEU A 64 9.40 -2.31 -7.99
C LEU A 64 9.96 -1.17 -8.87
N TRP A 65 9.08 -0.32 -9.40
CA TRP A 65 9.49 0.83 -10.22
C TRP A 65 10.28 1.87 -9.42
N LEU A 66 9.92 2.11 -8.16
CA LEU A 66 10.61 3.06 -7.29
C LEU A 66 11.90 2.50 -6.70
N PHE A 67 11.87 1.25 -6.23
CA PHE A 67 12.88 0.70 -5.30
C PHE A 67 13.68 -0.48 -5.84
N GLY A 68 13.43 -0.90 -7.08
CA GLY A 68 14.16 -1.98 -7.73
C GLY A 68 13.56 -3.36 -7.49
N SER A 69 14.32 -4.39 -7.84
CA SER A 69 13.87 -5.78 -7.88
C SER A 69 13.59 -6.34 -6.48
N ALA A 70 12.68 -7.31 -6.40
CA ALA A 70 12.41 -8.03 -5.16
C ALA A 70 13.40 -9.17 -4.96
N ASN A 71 14.23 -9.06 -3.92
CA ASN A 71 15.19 -10.07 -3.50
C ASN A 71 14.55 -11.13 -2.58
N GLN A 72 13.54 -10.73 -1.80
CA GLN A 72 12.77 -11.63 -0.93
C GLN A 72 11.32 -11.16 -0.82
N ALA A 73 10.39 -12.13 -0.75
CA ALA A 73 9.00 -11.88 -0.42
C ALA A 73 8.54 -12.86 0.67
N LYS A 74 8.05 -12.33 1.80
CA LYS A 74 7.43 -13.11 2.88
C LYS A 74 5.95 -12.75 2.98
N VAL A 75 5.10 -13.76 3.11
CA VAL A 75 3.66 -13.58 3.33
C VAL A 75 3.35 -13.86 4.79
N HIS A 76 2.73 -12.93 5.48
CA HIS A 76 2.36 -13.05 6.89
C HIS A 76 0.85 -13.24 7.09
N LEU A 77 0.05 -12.90 6.06
CA LEU A 77 -1.39 -13.10 6.06
C LEU A 77 -1.85 -13.43 4.65
N ASN A 78 -2.61 -14.52 4.51
CA ASN A 78 -3.27 -14.88 3.26
C ASN A 78 -4.71 -15.32 3.55
N GLN A 79 -5.67 -14.41 3.29
CA GLN A 79 -7.10 -14.66 3.44
C GLN A 79 -7.85 -14.18 2.19
N PRO A 80 -9.07 -14.68 1.93
CA PRO A 80 -9.82 -14.34 0.72
C PRO A 80 -10.01 -12.84 0.45
N ARG A 81 -10.05 -12.03 1.52
CA ARG A 81 -10.30 -10.58 1.42
C ARG A 81 -9.14 -9.70 1.85
N LYS A 82 -8.06 -10.28 2.38
CA LYS A 82 -6.92 -9.52 2.87
C LYS A 82 -5.62 -10.32 2.82
N MET A 83 -4.53 -9.65 2.48
CA MET A 83 -3.20 -10.24 2.43
C MET A 83 -2.18 -9.24 2.97
N ALA A 84 -1.09 -9.76 3.54
CA ALA A 84 -0.02 -8.93 4.06
C ALA A 84 1.31 -9.66 4.03
N GLY A 85 2.39 -8.88 4.01
CA GLY A 85 3.73 -9.43 3.89
C GLY A 85 4.83 -8.40 4.03
N VAL A 86 6.04 -8.86 3.72
CA VAL A 86 7.25 -8.05 3.63
C VAL A 86 7.95 -8.33 2.32
N LEU A 87 8.44 -7.28 1.67
CA LEU A 87 9.34 -7.36 0.53
C LEU A 87 10.70 -6.78 0.92
N GLU A 88 11.77 -7.48 0.58
CA GLU A 88 13.12 -6.92 0.54
C GLU A 88 13.44 -6.59 -0.91
N LEU A 89 13.42 -5.30 -1.24
CA LEU A 89 13.76 -4.76 -2.55
C LEU A 89 15.23 -4.29 -2.56
N ASP A 90 15.76 -3.97 -3.73
CA ASP A 90 17.14 -3.48 -3.87
C ASP A 90 17.42 -2.26 -2.96
N HIS A 91 16.47 -1.33 -2.91
CA HIS A 91 16.60 -0.06 -2.19
C HIS A 91 15.52 0.19 -1.13
N ALA A 92 14.74 -0.82 -0.77
CA ALA A 92 13.72 -0.66 0.26
C ALA A 92 13.36 -1.97 0.94
N ARG A 93 12.95 -1.87 2.20
CA ARG A 93 12.18 -2.91 2.89
C ARG A 93 10.74 -2.44 2.99
N VAL A 94 9.80 -3.24 2.49
CA VAL A 94 8.39 -2.85 2.39
C VAL A 94 7.53 -3.78 3.21
N ARG A 95 6.91 -3.26 4.28
CA ARG A 95 5.78 -3.91 4.95
C ARG A 95 4.51 -3.52 4.22
N TRP A 96 3.68 -4.48 3.82
CA TRP A 96 2.47 -4.19 3.06
C TRP A 96 1.24 -4.91 3.62
N PHE A 97 0.09 -4.25 3.52
CA PHE A 97 -1.22 -4.79 3.86
C PHE A 97 -2.28 -4.34 2.84
N LEU A 98 -3.01 -5.30 2.31
CA LEU A 98 -4.06 -5.10 1.32
C LEU A 98 -5.35 -5.71 1.87
N SER A 99 -6.45 -4.95 1.83
CA SER A 99 -7.75 -5.46 2.26
C SER A 99 -8.93 -4.90 1.47
N THR A 100 -9.94 -5.75 1.31
CA THR A 100 -11.27 -5.36 0.85
C THR A 100 -12.33 -5.43 1.96
N ASP A 101 -11.95 -5.85 3.16
CA ASP A 101 -12.81 -5.92 4.33
C ASP A 101 -13.05 -4.51 4.91
N ALA A 102 -14.32 -4.20 5.20
CA ALA A 102 -14.69 -2.92 5.77
C ALA A 102 -14.22 -2.76 7.23
N ASN A 103 -14.05 -3.88 7.95
CA ASN A 103 -13.62 -3.88 9.34
C ASN A 103 -12.15 -3.48 9.53
N ASP A 104 -11.37 -3.47 8.45
CA ASP A 104 -9.99 -3.02 8.51
C ASP A 104 -9.86 -1.51 8.29
N LEU A 105 -10.93 -0.79 7.92
CA LEU A 105 -10.85 0.66 7.73
C LEU A 105 -10.60 1.38 9.07
N PRO A 106 -9.71 2.40 9.10
CA PRO A 106 -9.59 3.28 10.26
C PRO A 106 -10.90 3.98 10.59
N ASP A 107 -11.17 4.17 11.88
CA ASP A 107 -12.37 4.85 12.38
C ASP A 107 -12.50 6.26 11.79
N GLU A 108 -11.38 6.99 11.65
CA GLU A 108 -11.33 8.31 11.01
C GLU A 108 -11.90 8.26 9.60
N THR A 109 -11.49 7.26 8.81
CA THR A 109 -11.95 7.11 7.42
C THR A 109 -13.45 6.83 7.36
N ILE A 110 -13.97 6.04 8.31
CA ILE A 110 -15.41 5.74 8.39
C ILE A 110 -16.20 6.98 8.80
N ARG A 111 -15.73 7.73 9.81
CA ARG A 111 -16.38 8.96 10.29
C ARG A 111 -16.46 10.02 9.20
N ASP A 112 -15.45 10.12 8.35
CA ASP A 112 -15.41 11.08 7.23
C ASP A 112 -16.22 10.59 6.00
N GLY A 113 -16.94 9.46 6.12
CA GLY A 113 -17.73 8.89 5.03
C GLY A 113 -16.87 8.24 3.92
N GLY A 114 -15.59 8.02 4.18
CA GLY A 114 -14.65 7.41 3.26
C GLY A 114 -14.95 5.94 2.96
N TYR A 115 -14.56 5.51 1.75
CA TYR A 115 -14.74 4.13 1.27
C TYR A 115 -13.41 3.39 1.08
N ALA A 116 -12.29 4.11 1.20
CA ALA A 116 -10.96 3.54 1.06
C ALA A 116 -9.97 4.32 1.91
N TYR A 117 -9.02 3.60 2.49
CA TYR A 117 -7.84 4.12 3.17
C TYR A 117 -6.62 3.71 2.35
N ARG A 118 -5.79 4.69 1.99
CA ARG A 118 -4.54 4.46 1.26
C ARG A 118 -3.46 5.23 2.01
N SER A 119 -2.43 4.52 2.45
CA SER A 119 -1.29 5.10 3.13
C SER A 119 -0.01 4.43 2.64
N LEU A 120 1.01 5.24 2.47
CA LEU A 120 2.36 4.83 2.10
C LEU A 120 3.30 5.73 2.86
N THR A 121 4.01 5.16 3.82
CA THR A 121 5.06 5.91 4.52
C THR A 121 6.42 5.58 3.94
N PHE A 122 7.27 6.58 3.86
CA PHE A 122 8.67 6.52 3.51
C PHE A 122 9.48 7.01 4.71
N ASP A 123 10.25 6.13 5.35
CA ASP A 123 11.01 6.43 6.57
C ASP A 123 10.15 7.12 7.66
N GLY A 124 8.89 6.68 7.76
CA GLY A 124 7.90 7.20 8.69
C GLY A 124 7.20 8.51 8.26
N GLN A 125 7.55 9.10 7.12
CA GLN A 125 6.86 10.26 6.55
C GLN A 125 5.79 9.81 5.54
N GLU A 126 4.59 10.38 5.61
CA GLU A 126 3.52 10.03 4.66
C GLU A 126 3.87 10.56 3.25
N VAL A 127 3.73 9.69 2.25
CA VAL A 127 3.84 10.05 0.84
C VAL A 127 2.44 10.35 0.34
N GLU A 128 2.23 11.54 -0.21
CA GLU A 128 0.95 11.88 -0.82
C GLU A 128 0.81 11.19 -2.19
N PHE A 129 0.03 10.12 -2.24
CA PHE A 129 -0.38 9.47 -3.50
C PHE A 129 -1.87 9.12 -3.53
N SER A 130 -2.64 9.60 -2.54
CA SER A 130 -4.07 9.36 -2.39
C SER A 130 -4.90 10.30 -3.26
N ASN A 131 -4.35 11.46 -3.60
CA ASN A 131 -4.95 12.48 -4.45
C ASN A 131 -4.37 12.44 -5.89
N GLY A 132 -5.07 13.09 -6.84
CA GLY A 132 -4.56 13.23 -8.20
C GLY A 132 -4.78 12.02 -9.13
N PHE A 133 -5.64 11.06 -8.76
CA PHE A 133 -6.05 9.95 -9.63
C PHE A 133 -6.89 10.37 -10.85
N ASN A 134 -7.31 11.63 -10.92
CA ASN A 134 -8.14 12.15 -12.00
C ASN A 134 -7.39 12.03 -13.34
N ASN A 135 -8.06 11.48 -14.35
CA ASN A 135 -7.58 11.38 -15.73
C ASN A 135 -6.29 10.57 -15.95
N LEU A 136 -5.81 9.77 -14.97
CA LEU A 136 -4.63 8.92 -15.18
C LEU A 136 -4.84 7.89 -16.30
N HIS A 137 -6.09 7.47 -16.56
CA HIS A 137 -6.40 6.62 -17.71
C HIS A 137 -6.20 7.38 -19.03
N THR A 138 -6.73 8.59 -19.16
CA THR A 138 -6.51 9.44 -20.35
C THR A 138 -5.02 9.62 -20.62
N ARG A 139 -4.23 9.95 -19.57
CA ARG A 139 -2.78 10.08 -19.70
C ARG A 139 -2.09 8.78 -20.10
N ALA A 140 -2.56 7.63 -19.61
CA ALA A 140 -2.03 6.34 -20.05
C ALA A 140 -2.25 6.11 -21.54
N TYR A 141 -3.43 6.46 -22.07
CA TYR A 141 -3.70 6.40 -23.51
C TYR A 141 -2.82 7.38 -24.31
N GLU A 142 -2.64 8.61 -23.82
CA GLU A 142 -1.75 9.61 -24.45
C GLU A 142 -0.31 9.08 -24.56
N GLU A 143 0.23 8.48 -23.49
CA GLU A 143 1.57 7.90 -23.50
C GLU A 143 1.68 6.70 -24.45
N ILE A 144 0.66 5.83 -24.50
CA ILE A 144 0.62 4.70 -25.44
C ILE A 144 0.62 5.21 -26.88
N LEU A 145 -0.25 6.17 -27.22
CA LEU A 145 -0.36 6.74 -28.56
C LEU A 145 0.90 7.50 -28.98
N ALA A 146 1.64 8.04 -28.01
CA ALA A 146 2.92 8.69 -28.24
C ALA A 146 4.13 7.73 -28.26
N GLY A 147 3.91 6.41 -28.18
CA GLY A 147 4.96 5.39 -28.20
C GLY A 147 5.77 5.26 -26.90
N ARG A 148 5.29 5.82 -25.79
CA ARG A 148 5.90 5.78 -24.45
C ARG A 148 5.08 4.95 -23.44
N GLY A 149 4.13 4.16 -23.94
CA GLY A 149 3.31 3.26 -23.11
C GLY A 149 4.15 2.18 -22.43
N THR A 150 3.61 1.62 -21.35
CA THR A 150 4.22 0.47 -20.65
C THR A 150 3.85 -0.83 -21.37
N GLY A 151 4.85 -1.68 -21.63
CA GLY A 151 4.73 -2.94 -22.34
C GLY A 151 4.85 -4.17 -21.44
N ILE A 152 4.98 -5.34 -22.06
CA ILE A 152 5.13 -6.63 -21.36
C ILE A 152 6.35 -6.61 -20.43
N ASN A 153 7.48 -6.05 -20.88
CA ASN A 153 8.70 -6.01 -20.08
C ASN A 153 8.55 -5.13 -18.82
N ASP A 154 7.74 -4.06 -18.89
CA ASP A 154 7.49 -3.19 -17.75
C ASP A 154 6.58 -3.85 -16.71
N ALA A 155 5.59 -4.62 -17.16
CA ALA A 155 4.57 -5.23 -16.31
C ALA A 155 4.98 -6.60 -15.75
N ARG A 156 5.85 -7.34 -16.45
CA ARG A 156 6.28 -8.70 -16.09
C ARG A 156 6.77 -8.82 -14.64
N PRO A 157 7.65 -7.94 -14.12
CA PRO A 157 8.17 -8.09 -12.76
C PRO A 157 7.07 -8.06 -11.69
N ALA A 158 6.07 -7.20 -11.85
CA ALA A 158 4.96 -7.10 -10.91
C ALA A 158 4.06 -8.36 -10.95
N ILE A 159 3.85 -8.93 -12.14
CA ILE A 159 3.08 -10.16 -12.33
C ILE A 159 3.81 -11.35 -11.69
N GLU A 160 5.12 -11.47 -11.92
CA GLU A 160 5.95 -12.52 -11.32
C GLU A 160 5.97 -12.42 -9.80
N LEU A 161 6.11 -11.21 -9.25
CA LEU A 161 6.05 -10.98 -7.81
C LEU A 161 4.68 -11.33 -7.22
N ALA A 162 3.58 -10.87 -7.84
CA ALA A 162 2.23 -11.19 -7.37
C ALA A 162 1.94 -12.70 -7.43
N HIS A 163 2.43 -13.38 -8.47
CA HIS A 163 2.34 -14.83 -8.60
C HIS A 163 3.12 -15.55 -7.50
N ALA A 164 4.35 -15.13 -7.22
CA ALA A 164 5.17 -15.66 -6.14
C ALA A 164 4.47 -15.48 -4.79
N ILE A 165 3.96 -14.28 -4.49
CA ILE A 165 3.21 -13.98 -3.26
C ILE A 165 1.99 -14.90 -3.11
N ASN A 166 1.21 -15.10 -4.17
CA ASN A 166 0.03 -15.98 -4.13
C ASN A 166 0.38 -17.46 -3.88
N SER A 167 1.58 -17.88 -4.29
CA SER A 167 2.04 -19.26 -4.17
C SER A 167 2.84 -19.53 -2.90
N SER A 168 3.16 -18.49 -2.13
CA SER A 168 3.93 -18.59 -0.89
C SER A 168 3.10 -19.12 0.27
N GLU A 169 3.74 -19.96 1.07
CA GLU A 169 3.21 -20.34 2.38
C GLU A 169 3.24 -19.15 3.35
N VAL A 170 2.31 -19.14 4.30
CA VAL A 170 2.23 -18.12 5.34
C VAL A 170 3.35 -18.35 6.36
N HIS A 171 4.24 -17.37 6.47
CA HIS A 171 5.34 -17.35 7.41
C HIS A 171 4.83 -17.10 8.84
N GLN A 172 5.27 -17.93 9.79
CA GLN A 172 4.74 -17.95 11.16
C GLN A 172 5.27 -16.82 12.05
N SER A 173 6.53 -16.42 11.85
CA SER A 173 7.08 -15.28 12.59
C SER A 173 6.46 -13.98 12.10
N LEU A 174 5.96 -13.17 13.03
CA LEU A 174 5.35 -11.85 12.76
C LEU A 174 6.25 -10.68 13.18
N SER A 175 7.52 -10.94 13.53
CA SER A 175 8.47 -9.92 14.02
C SER A 175 8.67 -8.74 13.07
N ASP A 176 8.53 -9.00 11.78
CA ASP A 176 8.67 -8.04 10.69
C ASP A 176 7.34 -7.71 10.00
N ALA A 177 6.22 -8.24 10.48
CA ALA A 177 4.94 -8.10 9.82
C ALA A 177 4.42 -6.65 9.81
N HIS A 178 3.50 -6.37 8.89
CA HIS A 178 2.80 -5.10 8.84
C HIS A 178 1.99 -4.87 10.14
N PRO A 179 1.86 -3.62 10.64
CA PRO A 179 1.14 -3.33 11.89
C PRO A 179 -0.30 -3.85 11.96
N TYR A 180 -0.98 -3.99 10.83
CA TYR A 180 -2.34 -4.56 10.74
C TYR A 180 -2.38 -6.09 10.94
N VAL A 181 -1.25 -6.79 10.87
CA VAL A 181 -1.15 -8.24 11.14
C VAL A 181 -0.73 -8.47 12.59
N ALA A 182 0.16 -7.63 13.10
CA ALA A 182 0.61 -7.65 14.47
C ALA A 182 -0.37 -6.89 15.38
N GLY A 183 -1.57 -7.42 15.60
CA GLY A 183 -2.34 -7.19 16.84
C GLY A 183 -2.84 -5.78 17.24
N VAL A 184 -2.67 -4.70 16.45
CA VAL A 184 -3.34 -3.34 16.57
C VAL A 184 -3.02 -2.51 17.85
N PRO A 185 -2.98 -1.14 17.89
CA PRO A 185 -3.08 -0.11 16.84
C PRO A 185 -1.84 0.80 16.70
N THR A 186 -1.55 1.28 15.49
CA THR A 186 -0.73 2.48 15.29
C THR A 186 -1.57 3.72 15.59
N ILE A 187 -1.41 4.32 16.78
CA ILE A 187 -1.76 5.72 16.99
C ILE A 187 -0.46 6.48 17.28
N ARG A 188 -0.04 7.30 16.32
CA ARG A 188 0.52 8.61 16.65
C ARG A 188 -0.06 9.62 15.67
N MET A 189 -1.12 10.29 16.10
CA MET A 189 -1.30 11.68 15.69
C MET A 189 -0.94 12.57 16.88
N PRO A 190 -0.11 13.60 16.64
CA PRO A 190 0.21 14.57 17.66
C PRO A 190 -1.03 15.41 17.95
N ASP A 191 -1.10 16.01 19.12
CA ASP A 191 -1.23 17.46 19.12
C ASP A 191 -1.14 18.04 20.53
N ARG A 192 -0.52 19.22 20.60
CA ARG A 192 -1.05 20.49 21.12
C ARG A 192 -2.36 20.48 21.96
N LEU A 193 -2.57 19.47 22.79
CA LEU A 193 -3.64 19.34 23.79
C LEU A 193 -3.07 19.07 25.19
N MET A 194 -1.78 19.37 25.41
CA MET A 194 -1.23 19.61 26.75
C MET A 194 -1.76 20.88 27.43
N ARG A 195 -2.64 21.67 26.80
CA ARG A 195 -3.21 22.89 27.39
C ARG A 195 -4.64 22.77 27.94
N ALA A 196 -5.33 21.63 27.80
CA ALA A 196 -6.70 21.48 28.31
C ALA A 196 -6.82 20.63 29.60
N ARG A 197 -5.70 20.19 30.22
CA ARG A 197 -5.71 19.48 31.51
C ARG A 197 -5.01 20.22 32.66
N ARG A 198 -4.65 21.50 32.49
CA ARG A 198 -4.11 22.35 33.57
C ARG A 198 -5.09 23.38 34.15
N ASN A 199 -6.31 23.53 33.60
CA ASN A 199 -7.29 24.52 34.10
C ASN A 199 -8.56 23.92 34.74
N SER A 200 -8.66 22.60 34.94
CA SER A 200 -9.74 21.98 35.72
C SER A 200 -9.34 21.57 37.14
N ALA A 201 -8.12 21.91 37.57
CA ALA A 201 -7.62 21.68 38.94
C ALA A 201 -7.54 22.97 39.79
N SER A 202 -8.41 23.95 39.56
CA SER A 202 -8.53 25.15 40.43
C SER A 202 -9.97 25.50 40.85
N LYS A 203 -10.87 24.51 40.91
CA LYS A 203 -12.17 24.65 41.57
C LYS A 203 -12.45 23.44 42.46
N ALA A 204 -11.64 23.31 43.51
CA ALA A 204 -11.89 22.52 44.70
C ALA A 204 -10.95 23.02 45.82
N ALA A 205 -11.22 24.24 46.29
CA ALA A 205 -10.90 24.81 47.60
C ALA A 205 -11.56 26.19 47.66
#